data_AF-A0A848RIM5-F1
#
_entry.id   AF-A0A848RIM5-F1
#
_cell.length_a   1.000
_cell.length_b   1.000
_cell.length_c   1.000
_cell.angle_alpha   90.00
_cell.angle_beta   90.00
_cell.angle_gamma   90.00
#
_symmetry.space_group_name_H-M   'P 1'
#
loop_
_entity.id
_entity.type
_entity.pdbx_description
1 polymer ?
#
loop_
_entity_poly.entity_id
_entity_poly.type
_entity_poly.pdbx_seq_one_letter_code
_entity_poly.pdbx_strand_id
1 'polypeptide(L)'
;MKKLDQIRQESKEIKDKIDDTEQRLRQLKNQEKKILKQDILKKRKERTHRLITRGAILESLIENAEELTDKEIKILLEEATKTKEFKETLKIIREN
;
A
#
# COMPACT_ATOMS: atom_id res chain seq x y z
N MET A 1 -20.01 36.45 -45.80
CA MET A 1 -18.93 35.46 -45.98
C MET A 1 -17.91 35.54 -44.85
N LYS A 2 -17.15 36.64 -44.66
CA LYS A 2 -16.11 36.78 -43.61
C LYS A 2 -16.49 36.32 -42.18
N LYS A 3 -17.70 36.61 -41.70
CA LYS A 3 -18.17 36.23 -40.35
C LYS A 3 -18.39 34.72 -40.19
N LEU A 4 -18.76 34.03 -41.27
CA LEU A 4 -18.97 32.58 -41.28
C LEU A 4 -17.63 31.84 -41.27
N ASP A 5 -16.64 32.34 -42.01
CA ASP A 5 -15.29 31.78 -42.05
C ASP A 5 -14.57 31.96 -40.71
N GLN A 6 -14.79 33.09 -40.03
CA GLN A 6 -14.27 33.33 -38.69
C GLN A 6 -14.86 32.35 -37.66
N ILE A 7 -16.16 32.11 -37.67
CA ILE A 7 -16.81 31.12 -36.79
C ILE A 7 -16.29 29.70 -37.06
N ARG A 8 -16.02 29.35 -38.32
CA ARG A 8 -15.44 28.04 -38.68
C ARG A 8 -14.03 27.88 -38.13
N GLN A 9 -13.22 28.95 -38.21
CA GLN A 9 -11.87 28.96 -37.65
C GLN A 9 -11.90 28.83 -36.12
N GLU A 10 -12.75 29.61 -35.45
CA GLU A 10 -12.96 29.53 -33.99
C GLU A 10 -13.44 28.15 -33.55
N SER A 11 -14.37 27.53 -34.28
CA SER A 11 -14.82 26.16 -34.00
C SER A 11 -13.71 25.13 -34.12
N LYS A 12 -12.83 25.29 -35.12
CA LYS A 12 -11.66 24.41 -35.30
C LYS A 12 -10.70 24.55 -34.13
N GLU A 13 -10.37 25.76 -33.73
CA GLU A 13 -9.46 26.02 -32.61
C GLU A 13 -10.02 25.51 -31.27
N ILE A 14 -11.33 25.64 -31.06
CA ILE A 14 -11.99 25.08 -29.87
C ILE A 14 -11.89 23.55 -29.89
N LYS A 15 -12.12 22.92 -31.04
CA LYS A 15 -12.01 21.46 -31.18
C LYS A 15 -10.59 20.97 -30.91
N ASP A 16 -9.58 21.63 -31.48
CA ASP A 16 -8.18 21.28 -31.26
C ASP A 16 -7.79 21.42 -29.78
N LYS A 17 -8.30 22.45 -29.08
CA LYS A 17 -8.10 22.62 -27.63
C LYS A 17 -8.79 21.54 -26.80
N ILE A 18 -9.98 21.10 -27.21
CA ILE A 18 -10.69 19.99 -26.56
C ILE A 18 -9.87 18.72 -26.70
N ASP A 19 -9.42 18.39 -27.91
CA ASP A 19 -8.66 17.18 -28.19
C ASP A 19 -7.34 17.13 -27.38
N ASP A 20 -6.61 18.25 -27.31
CA ASP A 20 -5.41 18.38 -26.47
C ASP A 20 -5.73 18.23 -24.97
N THR A 21 -6.80 18.88 -24.51
CA THR A 21 -7.23 18.79 -23.11
C THR A 21 -7.61 17.37 -22.72
N GLU A 22 -8.34 16.66 -23.58
CA GLU A 22 -8.69 15.27 -23.37
C GLU A 22 -7.46 14.36 -23.35
N GLN A 23 -6.49 14.62 -24.24
CA GLN A 23 -5.23 13.88 -24.24
C GLN A 23 -4.47 14.08 -22.93
N ARG A 24 -4.37 15.32 -22.44
CA ARG A 24 -3.75 15.63 -21.14
C ARG A 24 -4.49 14.96 -19.99
N LEU A 25 -5.83 14.95 -20.02
CA LEU A 25 -6.64 14.25 -19.01
C LEU A 25 -6.36 12.75 -18.99
N ARG A 26 -6.24 12.11 -20.15
CA ARG A 26 -5.86 10.69 -20.25
C ARG A 26 -4.47 10.43 -19.66
N GLN A 27 -3.50 11.31 -19.92
CA GLN A 27 -2.15 11.20 -19.37
C GLN A 27 -2.14 11.35 -17.85
N LEU A 28 -2.82 12.36 -17.30
CA LEU A 28 -2.93 12.59 -15.86
C LEU A 28 -3.57 11.40 -15.14
N LYS A 29 -4.67 10.85 -15.68
CA LYS A 29 -5.31 9.64 -15.14
C LYS A 29 -4.35 8.43 -15.12
N ASN A 30 -3.48 8.30 -16.11
CA ASN A 30 -2.48 7.24 -16.14
C ASN A 30 -1.35 7.47 -15.12
N GLN A 31 -0.93 8.71 -14.92
CA GLN A 31 0.04 9.08 -13.88
C GLN A 31 -0.52 8.83 -12.48
N GLU A 32 -1.77 9.21 -12.22
CA GLU A 32 -2.47 8.93 -10.96
C GLU A 32 -2.48 7.43 -10.64
N LYS A 33 -2.89 6.59 -11.62
CA LYS A 33 -2.86 5.13 -11.48
C LYS A 33 -1.46 4.59 -11.17
N LYS A 34 -0.42 5.18 -11.77
CA LYS A 34 0.98 4.77 -11.53
C LYS A 34 1.40 5.11 -10.10
N ILE A 35 1.10 6.32 -9.63
CA ILE A 35 1.41 6.77 -8.26
C ILE A 35 0.70 5.88 -7.24
N LEU A 36 -0.59 5.60 -7.44
CA LEU A 36 -1.35 4.72 -6.54
C LEU A 36 -0.76 3.31 -6.47
N LYS A 37 -0.36 2.74 -7.62
CA LYS A 37 0.33 1.44 -7.64
C LYS A 37 1.66 1.47 -6.89
N GLN A 38 2.44 2.55 -7.04
CA GLN A 38 3.71 2.70 -6.33
C GLN A 38 3.51 2.78 -4.82
N ASP A 39 2.50 3.51 -4.34
CA ASP A 39 2.18 3.60 -2.91
C ASP A 39 1.78 2.23 -2.33
N ILE A 40 0.94 1.48 -3.04
CA ILE A 40 0.56 0.11 -2.64
C ILE A 40 1.80 -0.79 -2.56
N LEU A 41 2.70 -0.71 -3.55
CA LEU A 41 3.94 -1.50 -3.54
C LEU A 41 4.86 -1.11 -2.39
N LYS A 42 4.98 0.19 -2.08
CA LYS A 42 5.77 0.67 -0.96
C LYS A 42 5.23 0.12 0.37
N LYS A 43 3.92 0.24 0.61
CA LYS A 43 3.26 -0.32 1.80
C LYS A 43 3.43 -1.84 1.91
N ARG A 44 3.38 -2.57 0.79
CA ARG A 44 3.65 -4.02 0.76
C ARG A 44 5.09 -4.35 1.13
N LYS A 45 6.07 -3.59 0.63
CA LYS A 45 7.49 -3.77 0.98
C LYS A 45 7.73 -3.50 2.47
N GLU A 46 7.19 -2.41 2.99
CA GLU A 46 7.29 -2.07 4.42
C GLU A 46 6.63 -3.14 5.30
N ARG A 47 5.46 -3.65 4.91
CA ARG A 47 4.81 -4.78 5.60
C ARG A 47 5.68 -6.02 5.57
N THR A 48 6.24 -6.37 4.42
CA THR A 48 7.07 -7.58 4.25
C THR A 48 8.33 -7.48 5.10
N HIS A 49 9.04 -6.35 5.05
CA HIS A 49 10.20 -6.09 5.90
C HIS A 49 9.85 -6.26 7.38
N ARG A 50 8.77 -5.61 7.85
CA ARG A 50 8.32 -5.73 9.24
C ARG A 50 8.00 -7.17 9.63
N LEU A 51 7.34 -7.94 8.76
CA LEU A 51 6.98 -9.33 9.03
C LEU A 51 8.21 -10.22 9.13
N ILE A 52 9.19 -10.06 8.23
CA ILE A 52 10.44 -10.83 8.27
C ILE A 52 11.21 -10.50 9.55
N THR A 53 11.41 -9.21 9.85
CA THR A 53 12.15 -8.79 11.05
C THR A 53 11.49 -9.32 12.33
N ARG A 54 10.15 -9.22 12.44
CA ARG A 54 9.43 -9.74 13.60
C ARG A 54 9.40 -11.26 13.65
N GLY A 55 9.31 -11.93 12.50
CA GLY A 55 9.38 -13.40 12.40
C GLY A 55 10.72 -13.92 12.92
N ALA A 56 11.82 -13.34 12.46
CA ALA A 56 13.16 -13.70 12.91
C ALA A 56 13.35 -13.50 14.43
N ILE A 57 12.78 -12.44 15.01
CA ILE A 57 12.80 -12.23 16.47
C ILE A 57 12.02 -13.36 17.17
N LEU A 58 10.82 -13.71 16.69
CA LEU A 58 10.02 -14.77 17.30
C LEU A 58 10.70 -16.14 17.19
N GLU A 59 11.27 -16.47 16.04
CA GLU A 59 12.05 -17.70 15.85
C GLU A 59 13.23 -17.76 16.81
N SER A 60 13.93 -16.64 17.04
CA SER A 60 15.06 -16.61 17.99
C SER A 60 14.69 -16.83 19.46
N LEU A 61 13.40 -16.68 19.82
CA LEU A 61 12.91 -16.88 21.19
C LEU A 61 12.39 -18.29 21.45
N ILE A 62 12.24 -19.11 20.40
CA ILE A 62 11.68 -20.45 20.48
C ILE A 62 12.80 -21.45 20.19
N GLU A 63 13.06 -22.35 21.13
CA GLU A 63 14.06 -23.40 20.95
C GLU A 63 13.62 -24.34 19.80
N ASN A 64 14.56 -24.64 18.89
CA ASN A 64 14.33 -25.46 17.69
C ASN A 64 13.13 -25.01 16.85
N ALA A 65 12.89 -23.70 16.74
CA ALA A 65 11.76 -23.14 15.98
C ALA A 65 11.66 -23.64 14.53
N GLU A 66 12.80 -23.93 13.90
CA GLU A 66 12.91 -24.46 12.53
C GLU A 66 12.34 -25.87 12.35
N GLU A 67 12.22 -26.65 13.43
CA GLU A 67 11.62 -27.99 13.42
C GLU A 67 10.09 -27.94 13.61
N LEU A 68 9.54 -26.79 14.00
CA LEU A 68 8.13 -26.61 14.25
C LEU A 68 7.38 -26.16 12.99
N THR A 69 6.17 -26.69 12.81
CA THR A 69 5.29 -26.23 11.75
C THR A 69 4.64 -24.89 12.09
N ASP A 70 4.18 -24.16 11.08
CA ASP A 70 3.40 -22.92 11.25
C ASP A 70 2.22 -23.08 12.22
N LYS A 71 1.61 -24.27 12.26
CA LYS A 71 0.49 -24.59 13.16
C LYS A 71 0.94 -24.70 14.60
N GLU A 72 2.07 -25.36 14.85
CA GLU A 72 2.63 -25.53 16.19
C GLU A 72 3.13 -24.20 16.74
N ILE A 73 3.84 -23.41 15.92
CA ILE A 73 4.23 -22.04 16.26
C ILE A 73 2.99 -21.20 16.63
N LYS A 74 1.91 -21.29 15.84
CA LYS A 74 0.67 -20.58 16.15
C LYS A 74 0.08 -21.00 17.49
N ILE A 75 -0.02 -22.31 17.76
CA ILE A 75 -0.55 -22.82 19.04
C ILE A 75 0.30 -22.32 20.22
N LEU A 76 1.62 -22.40 20.11
CA LEU A 76 2.55 -21.91 21.15
C LEU A 76 2.36 -20.42 21.42
N LEU A 77 2.30 -19.59 20.38
CA LEU A 77 2.12 -18.15 20.54
C LEU A 77 0.73 -17.82 21.10
N GLU A 78 -0.32 -18.49 20.66
CA GLU A 78 -1.67 -18.32 21.21
C GLU A 78 -1.70 -18.65 22.70
N GLU A 79 -1.07 -19.75 23.13
CA GLU A 79 -1.01 -20.11 24.55
C GLU A 79 -0.16 -19.14 25.36
N ALA A 80 1.01 -18.74 24.85
CA ALA A 80 1.89 -17.76 25.50
C ALA A 80 1.17 -16.42 25.74
N THR A 81 0.33 -15.98 24.80
CA THR A 81 -0.43 -14.71 24.94
C THR A 81 -1.55 -14.76 25.98
N LYS A 82 -1.96 -15.95 26.44
CA LYS A 82 -3.00 -16.10 27.47
C LYS A 82 -2.44 -15.89 28.88
N THR A 83 -1.14 -16.05 29.07
CA THR A 83 -0.46 -15.90 30.36
C THR A 83 -0.70 -14.52 30.96
N LYS A 84 -0.66 -14.44 32.30
CA LYS A 84 -0.91 -13.20 33.02
C LYS A 84 0.23 -12.21 32.77
N GLU A 85 1.45 -12.73 32.80
CA GLU A 85 2.72 -12.02 32.62
C GLU A 85 2.77 -11.33 31.25
N PHE A 86 2.35 -12.02 30.19
CA PHE A 86 2.28 -11.45 28.85
C PHE A 86 1.29 -10.27 28.79
N LYS A 87 0.09 -10.46 29.36
CA LYS A 87 -0.97 -9.42 29.37
C LYS A 87 -0.56 -8.20 30.18
N GLU A 88 0.06 -8.39 31.35
CA GLU A 88 0.56 -7.30 32.19
C GLU A 88 1.70 -6.53 31.50
N THR A 89 2.66 -7.25 30.93
CA THR A 89 3.75 -6.64 30.16
C THR A 89 3.21 -5.85 28.96
N LEU A 90 2.25 -6.41 28.21
CA LEU A 90 1.62 -5.71 27.09
C LEU A 90 0.86 -4.46 27.53
N LYS A 91 0.22 -4.49 28.70
CA LYS A 91 -0.47 -3.32 29.26
C LYS A 91 0.52 -2.20 29.58
N ILE A 92 1.62 -2.52 30.27
CA ILE A 92 2.68 -1.55 30.60
C ILE A 92 3.25 -0.91 29.32
N ILE A 93 3.54 -1.72 28.29
CA ILE A 93 4.07 -1.21 27.01
C ILE A 93 3.08 -0.27 26.29
N ARG A 94 1.76 -0.50 26.43
CA ARG A 94 0.73 0.34 25.78
C ARG A 94 0.45 1.64 26.53
N GLU A 95 0.74 1.68 27.82
CA GLU A 95 0.53 2.85 28.69
C GLU A 95 1.74 3.81 28.69
N ASN A 96 2.90 3.34 28.21
CA ASN A 96 4.10 4.14 27.93
C ASN A 96 4.09 4.72 26.52
#